data_AF-A0A150SYG1-F1
#
_entry.id   AF-A0A150SYG1-F1
#
_cell.length_a   1.000
_cell.length_b   1.000
_cell.length_c   1.000
_cell.angle_alpha   90.00
_cell.angle_beta   90.00
_cell.angle_gamma   90.00
#
_symmetry.space_group_name_H-M   'P 1'
#
loop_
_entity.id
_entity.type
_entity.pdbx_description
1 polymer ?
#
loop_
_entity_poly.entity_id
_entity_poly.type
_entity_poly.pdbx_seq_one_letter_code
_entity_poly.pdbx_strand_id
1 'polypeptide(L)'
;MGAWFDEVDDLADPRSDWRAIWGRLIDAYVRGIRALPGGTAVRRVMHAVPELRAIDQRDNADLARRVAHNLARRAARPDASAAVLSRVLLETAASVIDLSLSLPAEESREAVEQLKRMHLAAIGLWLEDEPGGGSLARA
;
A
#
# COMPACT_ATOMS: atom_id res chain seq x y z
N MET A 1 -15.90 -2.01 -0.13
CA MET A 1 -14.54 -2.59 -0.16
C MET A 1 -14.63 -3.93 0.57
N GLY A 2 -14.47 -5.06 -0.12
CA GLY A 2 -14.63 -6.40 0.47
C GLY A 2 -13.52 -6.74 1.48
N ALA A 3 -13.69 -7.87 2.18
CA ALA A 3 -12.89 -8.40 3.31
C ALA A 3 -11.36 -8.57 3.11
N TRP A 4 -10.75 -7.93 2.12
CA TRP A 4 -9.34 -8.09 1.74
C TRP A 4 -8.38 -7.24 2.58
N PHE A 5 -8.90 -6.19 3.22
CA PHE A 5 -8.12 -5.20 3.97
C PHE A 5 -8.56 -5.12 5.44
N ASP A 6 -9.24 -6.15 5.95
CA ASP A 6 -9.73 -6.16 7.34
C ASP A 6 -8.56 -6.13 8.34
N GLU A 7 -7.41 -6.72 7.99
CA GLU A 7 -6.17 -6.69 8.79
C GLU A 7 -5.50 -5.29 8.83
N VAL A 8 -5.98 -4.30 8.07
CA VAL A 8 -5.40 -2.93 8.13
C VAL A 8 -5.53 -2.32 9.52
N ASP A 9 -6.57 -2.68 10.26
CA ASP A 9 -6.80 -2.16 11.61
C ASP A 9 -5.78 -2.70 12.63
N ASP A 10 -5.19 -3.87 12.36
CA ASP A 10 -4.16 -4.48 13.22
C ASP A 10 -2.81 -3.72 13.16
N LEU A 11 -2.61 -2.86 12.15
CA LEU A 11 -1.43 -2.00 12.05
C LEU A 11 -1.32 -1.03 13.24
N ALA A 12 -2.45 -0.67 13.85
CA ALA A 12 -2.52 0.29 14.96
C ALA A 12 -1.95 -0.25 16.27
N ASP A 13 -1.90 -1.58 16.46
CA ASP A 13 -1.40 -2.19 17.70
C ASP A 13 0.15 -2.18 17.73
N PRO A 14 0.79 -1.42 18.64
CA PRO A 14 2.25 -1.39 18.72
C PRO A 14 2.90 -2.74 19.06
N ARG A 15 2.13 -3.71 19.59
CA ARG A 15 2.61 -5.06 19.92
C ARG A 15 2.55 -6.03 18.74
N SER A 16 1.83 -5.69 17.67
CA SER A 16 1.72 -6.53 16.49
C SER A 16 2.99 -6.45 15.63
N ASP A 17 3.29 -7.53 14.91
CA ASP A 17 4.31 -7.51 13.86
C ASP A 17 3.74 -6.85 12.60
N TRP A 18 3.89 -5.53 12.54
CA TRP A 18 3.43 -4.73 11.41
C TRP A 18 4.07 -5.13 10.08
N ARG A 19 5.28 -5.71 10.08
CA ARG A 19 5.95 -6.14 8.85
C ARG A 19 5.21 -7.32 8.25
N ALA A 20 4.86 -8.29 9.09
CA ALA A 20 4.07 -9.44 8.68
C ALA A 20 2.66 -9.03 8.23
N ILE A 21 2.00 -8.12 8.96
CA ILE A 21 0.67 -7.59 8.56
C ILE A 21 0.76 -6.94 7.18
N TRP A 22 1.71 -6.01 6.98
CA TRP A 22 1.86 -5.31 5.72
C TRP A 22 2.13 -6.26 4.54
N GLY A 23 3.02 -7.24 4.74
CA GLY A 23 3.30 -8.27 3.73
C GLY A 23 2.05 -9.04 3.33
N ARG A 24 1.22 -9.45 4.30
CA ARG A 24 -0.04 -10.16 4.04
C ARG A 24 -1.07 -9.31 3.30
N LEU A 25 -1.15 -8.01 3.59
CA LEU A 25 -2.04 -7.08 2.88
C LEU A 25 -1.67 -6.98 1.39
N ILE A 26 -0.38 -6.86 1.07
CA ILE A 26 0.09 -6.86 -0.32
C ILE A 26 -0.23 -8.20 -1.01
N ASP A 27 0.01 -9.31 -0.33
CA ASP A 27 -0.30 -10.63 -0.88
C ASP A 27 -1.81 -10.84 -1.08
N ALA A 28 -2.64 -10.35 -0.16
CA ALA A 28 -4.09 -10.39 -0.27
C ALA A 28 -4.56 -9.60 -1.50
N TYR A 29 -3.98 -8.43 -1.76
CA TYR A 29 -4.34 -7.63 -2.93
C TYR A 29 -3.96 -8.35 -4.24
N VAL A 30 -2.72 -8.87 -4.34
CA VAL A 30 -2.28 -9.65 -5.51
C VAL A 30 -3.18 -10.87 -5.75
N ARG A 31 -3.47 -11.64 -4.70
CA ARG A 31 -4.37 -12.81 -4.80
C ARG A 31 -5.77 -12.40 -5.20
N GLY A 32 -6.31 -11.32 -4.64
CA GLY A 32 -7.65 -10.82 -4.94
C GLY A 32 -7.82 -10.46 -6.41
N ILE A 33 -6.87 -9.72 -6.99
CA ILE A 33 -6.90 -9.36 -8.41
C ILE A 33 -6.76 -10.58 -9.32
N ARG A 34 -5.86 -11.52 -8.99
CA ARG A 34 -5.65 -12.75 -9.79
C ARG A 34 -6.85 -13.71 -9.71
N ALA A 35 -7.57 -13.72 -8.58
CA ALA A 35 -8.75 -14.54 -8.39
C ALA A 35 -9.99 -13.96 -9.08
N LEU A 36 -10.02 -12.67 -9.41
CA LEU A 36 -11.11 -12.08 -10.17
C LEU A 36 -11.13 -12.64 -11.60
N PRO A 37 -12.25 -13.25 -12.05
CA PRO A 37 -12.40 -13.60 -13.46
C PRO A 37 -12.23 -12.36 -14.34
N GLY A 38 -11.22 -12.38 -15.22
CA GLY A 38 -10.89 -11.23 -16.04
C GLY A 38 -10.24 -10.06 -15.28
N GLY A 39 -9.71 -10.27 -14.07
CA GLY A 39 -9.11 -9.21 -13.25
C GLY A 39 -8.05 -8.37 -13.98
N THR A 40 -7.20 -9.00 -14.79
CA THR A 40 -6.25 -8.28 -15.66
C THR A 40 -6.95 -7.40 -16.70
N ALA A 41 -8.04 -7.86 -17.30
CA ALA A 41 -8.82 -7.06 -18.24
C ALA A 41 -9.52 -5.88 -17.54
N VAL A 42 -10.07 -6.12 -16.33
CA VAL A 42 -10.65 -5.06 -15.49
C VAL A 42 -9.61 -3.98 -15.17
N ARG A 43 -8.40 -4.35 -14.71
CA ARG A 43 -7.33 -3.38 -14.44
C ARG A 43 -6.95 -2.58 -15.68
N ARG A 44 -6.83 -3.22 -16.86
CA ARG A 44 -6.57 -2.51 -18.12
C ARG A 44 -7.68 -1.51 -18.47
N VAL A 45 -8.94 -1.89 -18.29
CA VAL A 45 -10.09 -1.01 -18.54
C VAL A 45 -10.10 0.16 -17.55
N MET A 46 -9.77 -0.07 -16.27
CA MET A 46 -9.62 0.99 -15.27
C MET A 46 -8.56 2.03 -15.66
N HIS A 47 -7.49 1.62 -16.36
CA HIS A 47 -6.47 2.55 -16.87
C HIS A 47 -6.91 3.30 -18.13
N ALA A 48 -7.71 2.66 -18.99
CA ALA A 48 -8.15 3.23 -20.26
C ALA A 48 -9.34 4.18 -20.14
N VAL A 49 -10.17 4.03 -19.10
CA VAL A 49 -11.39 4.81 -18.87
C VAL A 49 -11.17 5.79 -17.71
N PRO A 50 -11.14 7.11 -17.97
CA PRO A 50 -10.85 8.12 -16.94
C PRO A 50 -11.77 8.06 -15.72
N GLU A 51 -13.05 7.77 -15.92
CA GLU A 51 -14.04 7.70 -14.85
C GLU A 51 -13.76 6.53 -13.90
N LEU A 52 -13.34 5.38 -14.46
CA LEU A 52 -12.98 4.20 -13.67
C LEU A 52 -11.65 4.42 -12.95
N ARG A 53 -10.69 5.09 -13.59
CA ARG A 53 -9.45 5.53 -12.94
C ARG A 53 -9.73 6.45 -11.75
N ALA A 54 -10.66 7.38 -11.90
CA ALA A 54 -11.05 8.28 -10.81
C ALA A 54 -11.76 7.56 -9.67
N ILE A 55 -12.45 6.44 -9.93
CA ILE A 55 -13.02 5.58 -8.88
C ILE A 55 -11.89 4.84 -8.15
N ASP A 56 -10.96 4.19 -8.87
CA ASP A 56 -9.80 3.50 -8.27
C ASP A 56 -8.97 4.43 -7.39
N GLN A 57 -8.70 5.65 -7.86
CA GLN A 57 -7.94 6.64 -7.10
C GLN A 57 -8.66 7.09 -5.82
N ARG A 58 -9.99 7.19 -5.85
CA ARG A 58 -10.81 7.50 -4.66
C ARG A 58 -10.77 6.35 -3.67
N ASP A 59 -10.96 5.11 -4.11
CA ASP A 59 -10.87 3.93 -3.25
C ASP A 59 -9.47 3.80 -2.61
N ASN A 60 -8.42 4.01 -3.40
CA ASN A 60 -7.04 4.04 -2.91
C ASN A 60 -6.80 5.20 -1.91
N ALA A 61 -7.44 6.35 -2.11
CA ALA A 61 -7.32 7.49 -1.20
C ALA A 61 -8.01 7.19 0.13
N ASP A 62 -9.15 6.51 0.10
CA ASP A 62 -9.91 6.12 1.29
C ASP A 62 -9.15 5.09 2.11
N LEU A 63 -8.58 4.07 1.45
CA LEU A 63 -7.72 3.08 2.09
C LEU A 63 -6.44 3.71 2.65
N ALA A 64 -5.81 4.62 1.90
CA ALA A 64 -4.62 5.35 2.36
C ALA A 64 -4.91 6.16 3.64
N ARG A 65 -6.09 6.77 3.78
CA ARG A 65 -6.48 7.46 5.03
C ARG A 65 -6.63 6.49 6.20
N ARG A 66 -7.18 5.28 5.99
CA ARG A 66 -7.20 4.24 7.05
C ARG A 66 -5.81 3.80 7.46
N VAL A 67 -4.93 3.53 6.49
CA VAL A 67 -3.53 3.15 6.77
C VAL A 67 -2.80 4.27 7.53
N ALA A 68 -2.95 5.52 7.08
CA ALA A 68 -2.35 6.69 7.73
C ALA A 68 -2.78 6.80 9.19
N HIS A 69 -4.10 6.72 9.44
CA HIS A 69 -4.66 6.74 10.78
C HIS A 69 -4.07 5.65 11.69
N ASN A 70 -3.98 4.41 11.20
CA ASN A 70 -3.48 3.29 12.00
C ASN A 70 -1.97 3.39 12.24
N LEU A 71 -1.19 3.83 11.24
CA LEU A 71 0.24 4.09 11.38
C LEU A 71 0.54 5.24 12.36
N ALA A 72 -0.23 6.33 12.28
CA ALA A 72 -0.14 7.48 13.18
C ALA A 72 -0.46 7.08 14.64
N ARG A 73 -1.51 6.26 14.84
CA ARG A 73 -1.85 5.71 16.15
C ARG A 73 -0.77 4.80 16.71
N ARG A 74 -0.22 3.91 15.88
CA ARG A 74 0.90 3.02 16.27
C ARG A 74 2.10 3.82 16.77
N ALA A 75 2.45 4.88 16.05
CA ALA A 75 3.59 5.74 16.35
C ALA A 75 3.29 6.87 17.35
N ALA A 76 2.05 6.94 17.87
CA ALA A 76 1.58 8.00 18.77
C ALA A 76 1.92 9.43 18.26
N ARG A 77 1.77 9.69 16.95
CA ARG A 77 2.15 10.96 16.32
C ARG A 77 1.12 11.51 15.33
N PRO A 78 1.27 12.77 14.84
CA PRO A 78 0.31 13.39 13.94
C PRO A 78 0.17 12.68 12.57
N ASP A 79 -1.04 12.77 12.02
CA ASP A 79 -1.47 12.05 10.81
C ASP A 79 -0.92 12.64 9.50
N ALA A 80 -0.54 13.92 9.46
CA ALA A 80 -0.24 14.62 8.20
C ALA A 80 0.89 13.98 7.38
N SER A 81 2.01 13.57 8.01
CA SER A 81 3.08 12.87 7.31
C SER A 81 2.74 11.40 7.01
N ALA A 82 1.93 10.76 7.87
CA ALA A 82 1.40 9.42 7.65
C ALA A 82 0.50 9.36 6.41
N ALA A 83 -0.30 10.41 6.18
CA ALA A 83 -1.20 10.52 5.04
C ALA A 83 -0.46 10.55 3.71
N VAL A 84 0.62 11.34 3.61
CA VAL A 84 1.46 11.40 2.40
C VAL A 84 2.15 10.05 2.16
N LEU A 85 2.79 9.49 3.20
CA LEU A 85 3.43 8.17 3.10
C LEU A 85 2.43 7.11 2.63
N SER A 86 1.27 7.02 3.29
CA SER A 86 0.25 6.02 2.97
C SER A 86 -0.27 6.18 1.55
N ARG A 87 -0.45 7.42 1.08
CA ARG A 87 -0.84 7.66 -0.32
C ARG A 87 0.20 7.12 -1.30
N VAL A 88 1.49 7.38 -1.05
CA VAL A 88 2.58 6.84 -1.90
C VAL A 88 2.62 5.31 -1.86
N LEU A 89 2.45 4.70 -0.67
CA LEU A 89 2.43 3.24 -0.51
C LEU A 89 1.31 2.62 -1.35
N LEU A 90 0.08 3.15 -1.28
CA LEU A 90 -1.06 2.59 -2.00
C LEU A 90 -0.94 2.79 -3.53
N GLU A 91 -0.48 3.95 -3.99
CA GLU A 91 -0.29 4.23 -5.42
C GLU A 91 0.83 3.36 -6.03
N THR A 92 1.92 3.16 -5.29
CA THR A 92 3.00 2.27 -5.73
C THR A 92 2.59 0.80 -5.70
N ALA A 93 1.79 0.37 -4.71
CA ALA A 93 1.22 -0.98 -4.70
C ALA A 93 0.35 -1.23 -5.93
N ALA A 94 -0.62 -0.34 -6.20
CA ALA A 94 -1.48 -0.46 -7.37
C ALA A 94 -0.67 -0.54 -8.67
N SER A 95 0.31 0.34 -8.84
CA SER A 95 1.15 0.40 -10.05
C SER A 95 2.02 -0.84 -10.23
N VAL A 96 2.69 -1.33 -9.17
CA VAL A 96 3.54 -2.52 -9.27
C VAL A 96 2.72 -3.79 -9.45
N ILE A 97 1.55 -3.87 -8.84
CA ILE A 97 0.64 -5.01 -9.03
C ILE A 97 0.18 -5.06 -10.48
N ASP A 98 -0.18 -3.93 -11.09
CA ASP A 98 -0.53 -3.87 -12.51
C ASP A 98 0.61 -4.31 -13.42
N LEU A 99 1.82 -3.83 -13.15
CA LEU A 99 3.02 -4.27 -13.84
C LEU A 99 3.18 -5.79 -13.72
N SER A 100 3.03 -6.34 -12.51
CA SER A 100 3.21 -7.77 -12.23
C SER A 100 2.24 -8.67 -13.00
N LEU A 101 1.07 -8.17 -13.40
CA LEU A 101 0.09 -8.94 -14.20
C LEU A 101 0.50 -9.13 -15.66
N SER A 102 1.47 -8.34 -16.14
CA SER A 102 1.97 -8.39 -17.51
C SER A 102 3.37 -9.01 -17.62
N LEU A 103 4.00 -9.34 -16.49
CA LEU A 103 5.33 -9.94 -16.43
C LEU A 103 5.27 -11.49 -16.42
N PRO A 104 6.35 -12.17 -16.85
CA PRO A 104 6.55 -13.60 -16.60
C PRO A 104 6.42 -13.95 -15.10
N ALA A 105 6.05 -15.19 -14.80
CA ALA A 105 5.69 -15.60 -13.43
C ALA A 105 6.81 -15.40 -12.40
N GLU A 106 8.08 -15.51 -12.79
CA GLU A 106 9.24 -15.28 -11.92
C GLU A 106 9.46 -13.78 -11.67
N GLU A 107 9.53 -12.98 -12.73
CA GLU A 107 9.65 -11.52 -12.66
C GLU A 107 8.48 -10.88 -11.90
N SER A 108 7.27 -11.41 -12.08
CA SER A 108 6.06 -11.00 -11.36
C SER A 108 6.19 -11.20 -9.86
N ARG A 109 6.77 -12.33 -9.41
CA ARG A 109 7.04 -12.57 -7.98
C ARG A 109 8.12 -11.63 -7.46
N GLU A 110 9.21 -11.46 -8.20
CA GLU A 110 10.29 -10.57 -7.77
C GLU A 110 9.81 -9.11 -7.67
N ALA A 111 8.99 -8.64 -8.61
CA ALA A 111 8.41 -7.30 -8.55
C ALA A 111 7.57 -7.08 -7.29
N VAL A 112 6.76 -8.07 -6.89
CA VAL A 112 5.96 -8.00 -5.66
C VAL A 112 6.86 -8.05 -4.41
N GLU A 113 7.93 -8.84 -4.41
CA GLU A 113 8.89 -8.86 -3.30
C GLU A 113 9.67 -7.54 -3.17
N GLN A 114 10.06 -6.91 -4.28
CA GLN A 114 10.69 -5.59 -4.28
C GLN A 114 9.73 -4.50 -3.75
N LEU A 115 8.46 -4.56 -4.13
CA LEU A 115 7.42 -3.68 -3.57
C LEU A 115 7.33 -3.82 -2.05
N LYS A 116 7.26 -5.05 -1.54
CA LYS A 116 7.22 -5.31 -0.09
C LYS A 116 8.45 -4.73 0.58
N ARG A 117 9.67 -4.99 0.07
CA ARG A 117 10.92 -4.45 0.63
C ARG A 117 10.91 -2.93 0.68
N MET A 118 10.51 -2.27 -0.41
CA MET A 118 10.41 -0.81 -0.50
C MET A 118 9.43 -0.25 0.54
N HIS A 119 8.24 -0.87 0.66
CA HIS A 119 7.24 -0.43 1.63
C HIS A 119 7.68 -0.65 3.07
N LEU A 120 8.24 -1.81 3.38
CA LEU A 120 8.77 -2.10 4.71
C LEU A 120 9.89 -1.12 5.07
N ALA A 121 10.78 -0.78 4.14
CA ALA A 121 11.80 0.23 4.37
C ALA A 121 11.18 1.62 4.62
N ALA A 122 10.24 2.06 3.78
CA ALA A 122 9.61 3.37 3.90
C ALA A 122 8.80 3.52 5.22
N ILE A 123 8.03 2.50 5.59
CA ILE A 123 7.29 2.49 6.86
C ILE A 123 8.27 2.44 8.04
N GLY A 124 9.31 1.61 7.97
CA GLY A 124 10.34 1.51 9.02
C GLY A 124 11.04 2.83 9.27
N LEU A 125 11.57 3.45 8.21
CA LEU A 125 12.19 4.78 8.27
C LEU A 125 11.25 5.83 8.84
N TRP A 126 9.99 5.82 8.39
CA TRP A 126 9.00 6.73 8.94
C TRP A 126 8.81 6.46 10.42
N LEU A 127 8.57 5.22 10.87
CA LEU A 127 8.37 4.85 12.28
C LEU A 127 9.58 5.21 13.18
N GLU A 128 10.78 5.19 12.65
CA GLU A 128 12.02 5.55 13.35
C GLU A 128 12.28 7.07 13.39
N ASP A 129 11.66 7.85 12.48
CA ASP A 129 11.84 9.29 12.39
C ASP A 129 11.16 10.03 13.56
N GLU A 130 11.94 10.85 14.27
CA GLU A 130 11.47 11.67 15.39
C GLU A 130 10.50 12.77 14.90
N PRO A 131 9.38 13.05 15.59
CA PRO A 131 8.46 14.11 15.20
C PRO A 131 9.16 15.48 15.19
N GLY A 132 9.44 16.01 14.00
CA GLY A 132 10.11 17.32 13.81
C GLY A 132 11.46 17.26 13.10
N GLY A 133 12.00 16.06 12.84
CA GLY A 133 13.23 15.83 12.09
C GLY A 133 13.00 15.89 10.58
N GLY A 134 12.63 17.05 10.02
CA GLY A 134 12.53 17.21 8.58
C GLY A 134 13.79 16.72 7.85
N SER A 135 13.67 15.58 7.17
CA SER A 135 14.73 14.88 6.42
C SER A 135 15.36 15.69 5.25
N LEU A 136 15.04 16.98 5.12
CA LEU A 136 15.67 17.89 4.16
C LEU A 136 16.72 18.81 4.80
N ALA A 137 16.98 18.71 6.11
CA ALA A 137 18.01 19.51 6.78
C ALA A 137 19.45 18.96 6.64
N ARG A 138 19.69 17.99 5.75
CA ARG A 138 21.02 17.36 5.54
C ARG A 138 21.41 17.21 4.05
N ALA A 139 21.12 18.23 3.24
CA ALA A 139 21.67 18.36 1.89
C ALA A 139 22.40 19.69 1.76
#